data_AF-A0A6G0IZQ1-F1
#
_entry.id   AF-A0A6G0IZQ1-F1
#
_cell.length_a   1.000
_cell.length_b   1.000
_cell.length_c   1.000
_cell.angle_alpha   90.00
_cell.angle_beta   90.00
_cell.angle_gamma   90.00
#
_symmetry.space_group_name_H-M   'P 1'
#
loop_
_entity.id
_entity.type
_entity.pdbx_description
1 polymer ?
#
loop_
_entity_poly.entity_id
_entity_poly.type
_entity_poly.pdbx_seq_one_letter_code
_entity_poly.pdbx_strand_id
1 'polypeptide(L)'
;MEDNIQNEIIERLAHAVQCIVEVAREMPLISETLQFVQSAANIIRESNKRRTTFESCFGDEDATVKCNILGLCPTSWCVRALAVSRIIHAFGPLLQTLQTLQQDVRGEMKAKISGLLKQAKKGKTMFGLLRSEALFTPCEAVAKMLQAEKATAAGALECIQTLRERIQVLRNENENAMEELLNKTNASAAK
;
A
#
# COMPACT_ATOMS: atom_id res chain seq x y z
N MET A 1 4.38 31.51 -23.87
CA MET A 1 3.02 31.00 -24.18
C MET A 1 3.03 29.47 -24.18
N GLU A 2 4.00 28.84 -24.84
CA GLU A 2 4.20 27.37 -24.84
C GLU A 2 4.44 26.79 -23.43
N ASP A 3 5.27 27.44 -22.59
CA ASP A 3 5.53 26.97 -21.21
C ASP A 3 4.25 26.95 -20.34
N ASN A 4 3.31 27.87 -20.59
CA ASN A 4 2.07 27.93 -19.83
C ASN A 4 1.13 26.76 -20.20
N ILE A 5 1.07 26.40 -21.48
CA ILE A 5 0.29 25.27 -21.97
C ILE A 5 0.90 23.94 -21.48
N GLN A 6 2.23 23.83 -21.50
CA GLN A 6 2.93 22.65 -20.98
C GLN A 6 2.62 22.42 -19.50
N ASN A 7 2.70 23.47 -18.68
CA ASN A 7 2.40 23.39 -17.26
C ASN A 7 0.92 23.00 -17.01
N GLU A 8 -0.02 23.59 -17.75
CA GLU A 8 -1.44 23.24 -17.63
C GLU A 8 -1.69 21.74 -17.95
N ILE A 9 -1.06 21.21 -19.00
CA ILE A 9 -1.17 19.77 -19.35
C ILE A 9 -0.64 18.91 -18.19
N ILE A 10 0.55 19.22 -17.68
CA ILE A 10 1.19 18.45 -16.61
C ILE A 10 0.33 18.46 -15.34
N GLU A 11 -0.21 19.62 -14.96
CA GLU A 11 -1.09 19.77 -13.79
C GLU A 11 -2.38 18.94 -13.93
N ARG A 12 -3.02 18.96 -15.11
CA ARG A 12 -4.23 18.18 -15.36
C ARG A 12 -3.97 16.67 -15.33
N LEU A 13 -2.83 16.23 -15.85
CA LEU A 13 -2.41 14.83 -15.79
C LEU A 13 -2.09 14.39 -14.35
N ALA A 14 -1.45 15.25 -13.56
CA ALA A 14 -1.18 14.97 -12.15
C ALA A 14 -2.50 14.81 -11.36
N HIS A 15 -3.49 15.66 -11.64
CA HIS A 15 -4.82 15.53 -11.07
C HIS A 15 -5.53 14.24 -11.52
N ALA A 16 -5.38 13.82 -12.78
CA ALA A 16 -5.98 12.57 -13.24
C ALA A 16 -5.40 11.34 -12.52
N VAL A 17 -4.07 11.29 -12.32
CA VAL A 17 -3.41 10.24 -11.52
C VAL A 17 -3.98 10.21 -10.10
N GLN A 18 -4.27 11.38 -9.53
CA GLN A 18 -4.88 11.44 -8.22
C GLN A 18 -6.29 10.84 -8.17
N CYS A 19 -7.12 11.17 -9.15
CA CYS A 19 -8.48 10.63 -9.22
C CYS A 19 -8.48 9.10 -9.20
N ILE A 20 -7.52 8.46 -9.87
CA ILE A 20 -7.36 6.99 -9.86
C ILE A 20 -7.15 6.48 -8.44
N VAL A 21 -6.27 7.12 -7.67
CA VAL A 21 -5.97 6.72 -6.28
C VAL A 21 -7.17 6.93 -5.36
N GLU A 22 -7.92 8.02 -5.51
CA GLU A 22 -9.11 8.26 -4.69
C GLU A 22 -10.24 7.27 -5.03
N VAL A 23 -10.48 6.99 -6.31
CA VAL A 23 -11.44 5.95 -6.71
C VAL A 23 -11.04 4.59 -6.13
N ALA A 24 -9.74 4.27 -6.13
CA ALA A 24 -9.27 3.03 -5.52
C ALA A 24 -9.53 2.96 -4.01
N ARG A 25 -9.52 4.09 -3.29
CA ARG A 25 -9.81 4.14 -1.84
C ARG A 25 -11.27 3.91 -1.50
N GLU A 26 -12.18 4.22 -2.41
CA GLU A 26 -13.60 3.92 -2.24
C GLU A 26 -13.86 2.40 -2.32
N MET A 27 -12.94 1.62 -2.88
CA MET A 27 -13.04 0.17 -2.87
C MET A 27 -12.85 -0.38 -1.44
N PRO A 28 -13.81 -1.16 -0.90
CA PRO A 28 -13.74 -1.66 0.48
C PRO A 28 -12.45 -2.42 0.79
N LEU A 29 -11.96 -3.24 -0.15
CA LEU A 29 -10.72 -3.99 0.02
C LEU A 29 -9.51 -3.08 0.27
N ILE A 30 -9.37 -2.02 -0.53
CA ILE A 30 -8.25 -1.07 -0.43
C ILE A 30 -8.42 -0.18 0.80
N SER A 31 -9.62 0.31 1.06
CA SER A 31 -9.93 1.11 2.24
C SER A 31 -9.59 0.37 3.54
N GLU A 32 -10.07 -0.87 3.69
CA GLU A 32 -9.75 -1.72 4.85
C GLU A 32 -8.25 -2.00 4.98
N THR A 33 -7.56 -2.19 3.85
CA THR A 33 -6.11 -2.41 3.82
C THR A 33 -5.35 -1.17 4.29
N LEU A 34 -5.73 0.01 3.81
CA LEU A 34 -5.12 1.27 4.23
C LEU A 34 -5.38 1.55 5.71
N GLN A 35 -6.58 1.26 6.22
CA GLN A 35 -6.88 1.33 7.64
C GLN A 35 -6.02 0.36 8.47
N PHE A 36 -5.79 -0.85 7.96
CA PHE A 36 -4.86 -1.80 8.57
C PHE A 36 -3.43 -1.24 8.65
N VAL A 37 -2.90 -0.73 7.53
CA VAL A 37 -1.56 -0.10 7.47
C VAL A 37 -1.44 1.04 8.48
N GLN A 38 -2.42 1.94 8.51
CA GLN A 38 -2.42 3.07 9.44
C GLN A 38 -2.48 2.61 10.90
N SER A 39 -3.32 1.62 11.20
CA SER A 39 -3.48 1.10 12.56
C SER A 39 -2.21 0.41 13.05
N ALA A 40 -1.57 -0.38 12.18
CA ALA A 40 -0.27 -1.00 12.46
C ALA A 40 0.80 0.06 12.73
N ALA A 41 0.92 1.06 11.86
CA ALA A 41 1.86 2.15 12.03
C ALA A 41 1.63 2.90 13.35
N ASN A 42 0.38 3.21 13.69
CA ASN A 42 0.04 3.91 14.93
C ASN A 42 0.44 3.09 16.16
N ILE A 43 0.10 1.80 16.21
CA ILE A 43 0.43 0.96 17.37
C ILE A 43 1.94 0.89 17.62
N ILE A 44 2.73 0.72 16.57
CA ILE A 44 4.20 0.62 16.68
C ILE A 44 4.82 1.98 17.06
N ARG A 45 4.34 3.08 16.46
CA ARG A 45 4.92 4.41 16.63
C ARG A 45 4.48 5.14 17.91
N GLU A 46 3.38 4.71 18.52
CA GLU A 46 2.83 5.35 19.73
C GLU A 46 3.78 5.27 20.93
N SER A 47 4.69 4.30 20.97
CA SER A 47 5.63 4.14 22.09
C SER A 47 7.01 3.69 21.63
N ASN A 48 8.05 4.34 22.15
CA ASN A 48 9.44 3.95 21.93
C ASN A 48 9.70 2.49 22.31
N LYS A 49 9.09 1.99 23.39
CA LYS A 49 9.22 0.57 23.79
C LYS A 49 8.76 -0.36 22.67
N ARG A 50 7.59 -0.08 22.07
CA ARG A 50 7.02 -0.90 20.99
C ARG A 50 7.85 -0.84 19.73
N ARG A 51 8.38 0.35 19.42
CA ARG A 51 9.30 0.54 18.31
C ARG A 51 10.58 -0.28 18.50
N THR A 52 11.17 -0.28 19.70
CA THR A 52 12.36 -1.11 19.99
C THR A 52 12.04 -2.61 19.92
N THR A 53 10.86 -3.04 20.41
CA THR A 53 10.42 -4.44 20.23
C THR A 53 10.30 -4.80 18.74
N PHE A 54 9.74 -3.91 17.94
CA PHE A 54 9.66 -4.10 16.49
C PHE A 54 11.05 -4.15 15.84
N GLU A 55 11.94 -3.22 16.19
CA GLU A 55 13.32 -3.16 15.70
C GLU A 55 14.10 -4.44 16.03
N SER A 56 13.91 -5.02 17.22
CA SER A 56 14.56 -6.27 17.63
C SER A 56 14.16 -7.50 16.81
N CYS A 57 13.06 -7.40 16.03
CA CYS A 57 12.68 -8.46 15.09
C CYS A 57 13.50 -8.43 13.79
N PHE A 58 14.30 -7.39 13.57
CA PHE A 58 15.21 -7.26 12.45
C PHE A 58 16.64 -7.41 12.99
N GLY A 59 17.46 -8.24 12.34
CA GLY A 59 18.88 -8.35 12.68
C GLY A 59 19.65 -7.05 12.42
N ASP A 60 20.94 -7.03 12.80
CA ASP A 60 21.80 -5.83 12.70
C ASP A 60 22.01 -5.31 11.27
N GLU A 61 21.85 -6.15 10.24
CA GLU A 61 22.19 -5.78 8.85
C GLU A 61 21.11 -4.98 8.10
N ASP A 62 19.90 -4.83 8.65
CA ASP A 62 18.72 -4.36 7.89
C ASP A 62 17.83 -3.32 8.61
N ALA A 63 18.25 -2.88 9.80
CA ALA A 63 17.37 -2.20 10.74
C ALA A 63 16.92 -0.79 10.29
N THR A 64 17.73 -0.03 9.55
CA THR A 64 17.44 1.40 9.30
C THR A 64 16.30 1.65 8.29
N VAL A 65 16.13 0.76 7.29
CA VAL A 65 15.08 0.90 6.27
C VAL A 65 13.87 0.01 6.58
N LYS A 66 14.08 -1.21 7.10
CA LYS A 66 13.00 -2.18 7.35
C LYS A 66 12.23 -1.92 8.65
N CYS A 67 12.84 -1.28 9.65
CA CYS A 67 12.17 -1.00 10.93
C CYS A 67 11.27 0.24 10.91
N ASN A 68 11.30 1.06 9.85
CA ASN A 68 10.59 2.33 9.84
C ASN A 68 9.21 2.21 9.19
N ILE A 69 8.23 1.64 9.89
CA ILE A 69 6.84 1.67 9.41
C ILE A 69 6.36 3.14 9.31
N LEU A 70 5.80 3.48 8.14
CA LEU A 70 5.24 4.80 7.89
C LEU A 70 3.74 4.81 8.18
N GLY A 71 3.29 5.86 8.86
CA GLY A 71 1.87 6.20 8.84
C GLY A 71 1.46 6.69 7.45
N LEU A 72 0.18 6.56 7.12
CA LEU A 72 -0.36 7.19 5.92
C LEU A 72 -0.45 8.69 6.16
N CYS A 73 0.03 9.46 5.19
CA CYS A 73 -0.23 10.89 5.15
C CYS A 73 -1.63 11.12 4.54
N PRO A 74 -2.50 11.91 5.19
CA PRO A 74 -3.81 12.24 4.63
C PRO A 74 -3.71 12.90 3.24
N THR A 75 -2.71 13.77 3.06
CA THR A 75 -2.57 14.66 1.91
C THR A 75 -1.47 14.25 0.93
N SER A 76 -0.49 13.42 1.32
CA SER A 76 0.61 13.01 0.44
C SER A 76 0.44 11.58 -0.06
N TRP A 77 0.05 11.47 -1.34
CA TRP A 77 -0.25 10.20 -2.00
C TRP A 77 1.01 9.38 -2.26
N CYS A 78 2.14 10.05 -2.46
CA CYS A 78 3.48 9.47 -2.65
C CYS A 78 4.07 8.81 -1.39
N VAL A 79 3.35 8.79 -0.28
CA VAL A 79 3.79 8.08 0.94
C VAL A 79 3.01 6.76 1.09
N ARG A 80 1.90 6.57 0.37
CA ARG A 80 1.02 5.40 0.52
C ARG A 80 1.64 4.15 -0.08
N ALA A 81 2.25 4.20 -1.26
CA ALA A 81 2.90 3.02 -1.84
C ALA A 81 4.07 2.57 -0.96
N LEU A 82 4.90 3.51 -0.53
CA LEU A 82 6.01 3.24 0.38
C LEU A 82 5.54 2.66 1.74
N ALA A 83 4.48 3.21 2.34
CA ALA A 83 3.93 2.71 3.60
C ALA A 83 3.41 1.27 3.47
N VAL A 84 2.66 0.98 2.39
CA VAL A 84 2.17 -0.37 2.09
C VAL A 84 3.34 -1.33 1.86
N SER A 85 4.32 -0.94 1.04
CA SER A 85 5.49 -1.76 0.73
C SER A 85 6.28 -2.10 1.98
N ARG A 86 6.51 -1.14 2.88
CA ARG A 86 7.18 -1.40 4.17
C ARG A 86 6.41 -2.38 5.05
N ILE A 87 5.08 -2.31 5.08
CA ILE A 87 4.25 -3.28 5.80
C ILE A 87 4.35 -4.68 5.18
N ILE A 88 4.40 -4.80 3.85
CA ILE A 88 4.60 -6.09 3.17
C ILE A 88 5.95 -6.70 3.55
N HIS A 89 7.03 -5.92 3.43
CA HIS A 89 8.37 -6.38 3.80
C HIS A 89 8.51 -6.73 5.28
N ALA A 90 7.82 -6.00 6.15
CA ALA A 90 7.85 -6.20 7.59
C ALA A 90 6.71 -7.08 8.13
N PHE A 91 5.93 -7.76 7.27
CA PHE A 91 4.68 -8.39 7.71
C PHE A 91 4.90 -9.46 8.79
N GLY A 92 5.93 -10.30 8.63
CA GLY A 92 6.33 -11.30 9.63
C GLY A 92 6.75 -10.68 10.96
N PRO A 93 7.78 -9.81 10.98
CA PRO A 93 8.19 -9.05 12.17
C PRO A 93 7.04 -8.29 12.86
N LEU A 94 6.14 -7.69 12.06
CA LEU A 94 4.96 -6.99 12.57
C LEU A 94 4.03 -7.94 13.32
N LEU A 95 3.73 -9.11 12.75
CA LEU A 95 2.90 -10.12 13.40
C LEU A 95 3.50 -10.59 14.72
N GLN A 96 4.80 -10.89 14.73
CA GLN A 96 5.51 -11.29 15.93
C GLN A 96 5.45 -10.20 17.00
N THR A 97 5.71 -8.96 16.62
CA THR A 97 5.64 -7.82 17.54
C THR A 97 4.23 -7.65 18.12
N LEU A 98 3.20 -7.72 17.30
CA LEU A 98 1.81 -7.61 17.77
C LEU A 98 1.44 -8.74 18.73
N GLN A 99 1.92 -9.96 18.51
CA GLN A 99 1.72 -11.10 19.42
C GLN A 99 2.40 -10.87 20.77
N THR A 100 3.65 -10.41 20.77
CA THR A 100 4.38 -10.06 22.00
C THR A 100 3.66 -8.96 22.77
N LEU A 101 3.29 -7.88 22.08
CA LEU A 101 2.60 -6.75 22.71
C LEU A 101 1.23 -7.14 23.28
N GLN A 102 0.51 -8.06 22.65
CA GLN A 102 -0.79 -8.53 23.13
C GLN A 102 -0.73 -9.12 24.55
N GLN A 103 0.41 -9.72 24.93
CA GLN A 103 0.62 -10.28 26.28
C GLN A 103 0.93 -9.18 27.31
N ASP A 104 1.64 -8.12 26.87
CA ASP A 104 2.12 -7.04 27.73
C ASP A 104 1.07 -5.95 28.02
N VAL A 105 0.13 -5.74 27.10
CA VAL A 105 -0.87 -4.65 27.22
C VAL A 105 -2.19 -5.12 27.83
N ARG A 106 -2.95 -4.19 28.43
CA ARG A 106 -4.28 -4.43 29.00
C ARG A 106 -5.32 -3.47 28.43
N GLY A 107 -6.60 -3.76 28.68
CA GLY A 107 -7.72 -2.88 28.33
C GLY A 107 -7.89 -2.64 26.83
N GLU A 108 -8.19 -1.40 26.45
CA GLU A 108 -8.51 -1.01 25.08
C GLU A 108 -7.38 -1.31 24.08
N MET A 109 -6.12 -1.13 24.50
CA MET A 109 -4.96 -1.41 23.65
C MET A 109 -4.87 -2.90 23.29
N LYS A 110 -5.19 -3.78 24.24
CA LYS A 110 -5.23 -5.23 24.00
C LYS A 110 -6.32 -5.58 22.98
N ALA A 111 -7.48 -4.94 23.08
CA ALA A 111 -8.58 -5.13 22.12
C ALA A 111 -8.17 -4.67 20.71
N LYS A 112 -7.54 -3.49 20.58
CA LYS A 112 -7.01 -2.95 19.32
C LYS A 112 -6.01 -3.90 18.67
N ILE A 113 -5.00 -4.36 19.42
CA ILE A 113 -3.98 -5.30 18.92
C ILE A 113 -4.63 -6.64 18.51
N SER A 114 -5.58 -7.15 19.30
CA SER A 114 -6.28 -8.39 18.99
C SER A 114 -7.10 -8.28 17.70
N GLY A 115 -7.78 -7.15 17.48
CA GLY A 115 -8.48 -6.84 16.25
C GLY A 115 -7.53 -6.80 15.04
N LEU A 116 -6.38 -6.13 15.19
CA LEU A 116 -5.38 -6.03 14.14
C LEU A 116 -4.76 -7.38 13.78
N LEU A 117 -4.44 -8.21 14.77
CA LEU A 117 -3.98 -9.60 14.56
C LEU A 117 -5.03 -10.44 13.84
N LYS A 118 -6.31 -10.30 14.21
CA LYS A 118 -7.42 -11.00 13.54
C LYS A 118 -7.55 -10.56 12.08
N GLN A 119 -7.32 -9.29 11.77
CA GLN A 119 -7.30 -8.79 10.39
C GLN A 119 -6.10 -9.35 9.63
N ALA A 120 -4.88 -9.24 10.19
CA ALA A 120 -3.65 -9.70 9.55
C ALA A 120 -3.67 -11.20 9.18
N LYS A 121 -4.36 -12.03 9.96
CA LYS A 121 -4.53 -13.46 9.69
C LYS A 121 -5.52 -13.77 8.55
N LYS A 122 -6.29 -12.79 8.07
CA LYS A 122 -7.19 -12.98 6.93
C LYS A 122 -6.39 -12.83 5.64
N GLY A 123 -6.52 -13.80 4.73
CA GLY A 123 -5.90 -13.73 3.40
C GLY A 123 -6.24 -12.45 2.63
N LYS A 124 -7.46 -11.90 2.84
CA LYS A 124 -7.88 -10.64 2.22
C LYS A 124 -6.99 -9.45 2.56
N THR A 125 -6.35 -9.42 3.73
CA THR A 125 -5.48 -8.31 4.14
C THR A 125 -4.16 -8.37 3.38
N MET A 126 -3.51 -9.54 3.31
CA MET A 126 -2.31 -9.70 2.49
C MET A 126 -2.60 -9.44 1.00
N PHE A 127 -3.71 -9.97 0.50
CA PHE A 127 -4.14 -9.71 -0.87
C PHE A 127 -4.34 -8.20 -1.12
N GLY A 128 -5.06 -7.51 -0.23
CA GLY A 128 -5.27 -6.08 -0.32
C GLY A 128 -3.97 -5.27 -0.27
N LEU A 129 -2.99 -5.68 0.56
CA LEU A 129 -1.65 -5.06 0.60
C LEU A 129 -0.95 -5.18 -0.75
N LEU A 130 -0.87 -6.39 -1.32
CA LEU A 130 -0.22 -6.63 -2.61
C LEU A 130 -0.91 -5.85 -3.75
N ARG A 131 -2.25 -5.78 -3.74
CA ARG A 131 -3.00 -4.99 -4.72
C ARG A 131 -2.77 -3.50 -4.57
N SER A 132 -2.74 -3.01 -3.33
CA SER A 132 -2.45 -1.60 -3.04
C SER A 132 -1.04 -1.23 -3.50
N GLU A 133 -0.04 -2.08 -3.25
CA GLU A 133 1.33 -1.84 -3.71
C GLU A 133 1.43 -1.83 -5.23
N ALA A 134 0.84 -2.82 -5.90
CA ALA A 134 0.86 -2.95 -7.35
C ALA A 134 0.19 -1.75 -8.06
N LEU A 135 -0.87 -1.19 -7.47
CA LEU A 135 -1.58 -0.03 -8.00
C LEU A 135 -0.88 1.29 -7.66
N PHE A 136 -0.48 1.50 -6.41
CA PHE A 136 0.02 2.79 -5.96
C PHE A 136 1.46 3.06 -6.39
N THR A 137 2.31 2.03 -6.51
CA THR A 137 3.70 2.18 -6.94
C THR A 137 3.84 2.89 -8.30
N PRO A 138 3.17 2.44 -9.39
CA PRO A 138 3.29 3.12 -10.67
C PRO A 138 2.62 4.51 -10.66
N CYS A 139 1.51 4.69 -9.92
CA CYS A 139 0.88 6.01 -9.75
C CYS A 139 1.83 7.00 -9.06
N GLU A 140 2.54 6.57 -8.02
CA GLU A 140 3.52 7.39 -7.31
C GLU A 140 4.71 7.75 -8.19
N ALA A 141 5.22 6.81 -8.99
CA ALA A 141 6.30 7.06 -9.93
C ALA A 141 5.91 8.15 -10.95
N VAL A 142 4.72 8.04 -11.54
CA VAL A 142 4.20 9.06 -12.48
C VAL A 142 3.97 10.39 -11.78
N ALA A 143 3.38 10.41 -10.59
CA ALA A 143 3.16 11.65 -9.84
C ALA A 143 4.49 12.39 -9.54
N LYS A 144 5.52 11.66 -9.12
CA LYS A 144 6.88 12.22 -8.91
C LYS A 144 7.49 12.78 -10.19
N MET A 145 7.32 12.07 -11.30
CA MET A 145 7.80 12.52 -12.61
C MET A 145 7.10 13.79 -13.08
N LEU A 146 5.77 13.87 -12.93
CA LEU A 146 4.99 15.05 -13.32
C LEU A 146 5.31 16.27 -12.45
N GLN A 147 5.71 16.06 -11.19
CA GLN A 147 6.11 17.13 -10.27
C GLN A 147 7.58 17.55 -10.43
N ALA A 148 8.35 16.92 -11.31
CA ALA A 148 9.76 17.24 -11.51
C ALA A 148 9.91 18.55 -12.33
N GLU A 149 10.90 19.37 -11.96
CA GLU A 149 11.21 20.64 -12.65
C GLU A 149 11.52 20.45 -14.15
N LYS A 150 11.97 19.26 -14.56
CA LYS A 150 12.31 18.90 -15.94
C LYS A 150 11.20 18.15 -16.67
N ALA A 151 9.98 18.11 -16.12
CA ALA A 151 8.86 17.45 -16.76
C ALA A 151 8.48 18.14 -18.07
N THR A 152 8.36 17.37 -19.15
CA THR A 152 7.89 17.84 -20.47
C THR A 152 6.51 17.29 -20.77
N ALA A 153 5.72 18.01 -21.57
CA ALA A 153 4.38 17.52 -21.96
C ALA A 153 4.44 16.17 -22.69
N ALA A 154 5.44 15.98 -23.57
CA ALA A 154 5.64 14.72 -24.29
C ALA A 154 5.96 13.56 -23.32
N GLY A 155 6.91 13.76 -22.40
CA GLY A 155 7.26 12.74 -21.40
C GLY A 155 6.12 12.45 -20.43
N ALA A 156 5.33 13.46 -20.07
CA ALA A 156 4.13 13.31 -19.24
C ALA A 156 3.08 12.43 -19.91
N LEU A 157 2.81 12.64 -21.21
CA LEU A 157 1.87 11.82 -21.98
C LEU A 157 2.34 10.37 -22.09
N GLU A 158 3.62 10.14 -22.39
CA GLU A 158 4.21 8.81 -22.46
C GLU A 158 4.14 8.06 -21.12
N CYS A 159 4.41 8.75 -20.01
CA CYS A 159 4.30 8.19 -18.66
C CYS A 159 2.86 7.76 -18.34
N ILE A 160 1.87 8.58 -18.70
CA ILE A 160 0.45 8.29 -18.48
C ILE A 160 -0.02 7.12 -19.35
N GLN A 161 0.45 7.04 -20.60
CA GLN A 161 0.15 5.93 -21.48
C GLN A 161 0.71 4.61 -20.93
N THR A 162 1.97 4.64 -20.47
CA THR A 162 2.60 3.49 -19.80
C THR A 162 1.84 3.08 -18.53
N LEU A 163 1.39 4.05 -17.73
CA LEU A 163 0.57 3.78 -16.54
C LEU A 163 -0.76 3.10 -16.90
N ARG A 164 -1.42 3.58 -17.95
CA ARG A 164 -2.68 2.98 -18.45
C ARG A 164 -2.46 1.54 -18.86
N GLU A 165 -1.43 1.25 -19.64
CA GLU A 165 -1.08 -0.11 -20.07
C GLU A 165 -0.79 -1.00 -18.87
N ARG A 166 -0.04 -0.50 -17.88
CA ARG A 166 0.24 -1.25 -16.65
C ARG A 166 -1.04 -1.58 -15.86
N ILE A 167 -1.95 -0.62 -15.71
CA ILE A 167 -3.24 -0.85 -15.02
C ILE A 167 -4.11 -1.85 -15.80
N GLN A 168 -4.10 -1.81 -17.13
CA GLN A 168 -4.81 -2.78 -17.97
C GLN A 168 -4.25 -4.19 -17.81
N VAL A 169 -2.93 -4.35 -17.77
CA VAL A 169 -2.28 -5.63 -17.48
C VAL A 169 -2.69 -6.15 -16.11
N LEU A 170 -2.62 -5.31 -15.07
CA LEU A 170 -3.04 -5.68 -13.71
C LEU A 170 -4.51 -6.13 -13.67
N ARG A 171 -5.39 -5.52 -14.46
CA ARG A 171 -6.78 -5.94 -14.58
C ARG A 171 -6.90 -7.32 -15.22
N ASN A 172 -6.25 -7.53 -16.35
CA ASN A 172 -6.34 -8.79 -17.11
C ASN A 172 -5.72 -9.97 -16.34
N GLU A 173 -4.58 -9.76 -15.67
CA GLU A 173 -3.95 -10.75 -14.78
C GLU A 173 -4.91 -11.18 -13.66
N ASN A 174 -5.74 -10.26 -13.16
CA ASN A 174 -6.71 -10.56 -12.10
C ASN A 174 -7.88 -11.38 -12.59
N GLU A 175 -8.40 -11.04 -13.77
CA GLU A 175 -9.49 -11.78 -14.40
C GLU A 175 -9.04 -13.24 -14.63
N ASN A 176 -7.85 -13.45 -15.18
CA ASN A 176 -7.28 -14.78 -15.41
C ASN A 176 -7.04 -15.56 -14.11
N ALA A 177 -6.45 -14.92 -13.09
CA ALA A 177 -6.18 -15.58 -11.81
C ALA A 177 -7.47 -15.94 -11.05
N MET A 178 -8.51 -15.11 -11.14
CA MET A 178 -9.82 -15.40 -10.56
C MET A 178 -10.51 -16.54 -11.29
N GLU A 179 -10.45 -16.56 -12.62
CA GLU A 179 -11.01 -17.63 -13.44
C GLU A 179 -10.35 -18.99 -13.12
N GLU A 180 -9.03 -19.01 -12.96
CA GLU A 180 -8.29 -20.21 -12.56
C GLU A 180 -8.72 -20.73 -11.17
N LEU A 181 -8.90 -19.83 -10.19
CA LEU A 181 -9.37 -20.19 -8.85
C LEU A 181 -10.81 -20.70 -8.84
N LEU A 182 -11.70 -20.10 -9.63
CA LEU A 182 -13.08 -20.56 -9.78
C LEU A 182 -13.12 -21.96 -10.41
N ASN A 183 -12.33 -22.19 -11.45
CA ASN A 183 -12.23 -23.50 -12.11
C ASN A 183 -11.70 -24.59 -11.17
N LYS A 184 -10.68 -24.29 -10.36
CA LYS A 184 -10.15 -25.22 -9.34
C LYS A 184 -11.18 -25.52 -8.25
N THR A 185 -11.96 -24.53 -7.85
CA THR A 185 -13.00 -24.69 -6.81
C THR A 185 -14.16 -25.54 -7.34
N ASN A 186 -14.62 -25.28 -8.58
CA ASN A 186 -15.66 -26.08 -9.22
C ASN A 186 -15.21 -27.53 -9.46
N ALA A 187 -13.96 -27.74 -9.86
CA ALA A 187 -13.40 -29.09 -10.03
C ALA A 187 -13.25 -29.86 -8.71
N SER A 188 -13.04 -29.14 -7.60
CA SER A 188 -12.94 -29.74 -6.26
C SER A 188 -14.32 -29.99 -5.62
N ALA A 189 -15.34 -29.22 -6.00
CA ALA A 189 -16.72 -29.39 -5.54
C ALA A 189 -17.50 -30.49 -6.32
N ALA A 190 -16.96 -30.95 -7.45
CA ALA A 190 -17.52 -32.05 -8.25
C ALA A 190 -16.99 -33.45 -7.87
N LYS A 191 -16.19 -33.55 -6.80
CA LYS A 191 -15.73 -34.81 -6.17
C LYS A 191 -16.42 -35.01 -4.83
#